data_AF-A0A4S2KVP1-F1
#
_entry.id   AF-A0A4S2KVP1-F1
#
_cell.length_a   1.000
_cell.length_b   1.000
_cell.length_c   1.000
_cell.angle_alpha   90.00
_cell.angle_beta   90.00
_cell.angle_gamma   90.00
#
_symmetry.space_group_name_H-M   'P 1'
#
loop_
_entity.id
_entity.type
_entity.pdbx_description
1 polymer ?
#
loop_
_entity_poly.entity_id
_entity_poly.type
_entity_poly.pdbx_seq_one_letter_code
_entity_poly.pdbx_strand_id
1 'polypeptide(L)'
;MAENLSQSSSEDAYNLKRHNTFAGKLTYALRTKTINVKEILCTNIQGKAIVKSYQKHKSLSRQSRMLIVDIILTELLNQTIHLKNDDFLYIAEEIVKLFPTEDTSTYYIPPISKKNIANWKISNFT
;
A
#
# COMPACT_ATOMS: atom_id res chain seq x y z
N MET A 1 9.90 50.35 36.29
CA MET A 1 8.97 49.20 36.27
C MET A 1 8.35 49.17 34.89
N ALA A 2 8.84 48.30 34.02
CA ALA A 2 8.22 48.00 32.74
C ALA A 2 8.19 46.48 32.62
N GLU A 3 6.99 45.96 32.41
CA GLU A 3 6.64 44.55 32.34
C GLU A 3 7.24 43.92 31.07
N ASN A 4 7.96 42.81 31.23
CA ASN A 4 8.37 41.96 30.12
C ASN A 4 7.35 40.82 29.97
N LEU A 5 6.48 40.98 28.97
CA LEU A 5 5.56 39.96 28.49
C LEU A 5 6.23 39.12 27.39
N SER A 6 6.19 37.80 27.61
CA SER A 6 6.07 36.73 26.61
C SER A 6 7.15 36.58 25.53
N GLN A 7 8.10 35.68 25.77
CA GLN A 7 8.72 34.85 24.73
C GLN A 7 8.78 33.40 25.22
N SER A 8 7.63 32.71 25.20
CA SER A 8 7.53 31.26 25.44
C SER A 8 6.43 30.63 24.58
N SER A 9 6.52 30.76 23.25
CA SER A 9 5.51 30.16 22.34
C SER A 9 6.08 29.43 21.12
N SER A 10 7.40 29.38 20.94
CA SER A 10 8.03 28.74 19.76
C SER A 10 8.52 27.31 20.01
N GLU A 11 9.04 26.97 21.19
CA GLU A 11 9.49 25.60 21.51
C GLU A 11 8.33 24.59 21.61
N ASP A 12 7.18 25.00 22.15
CA ASP A 12 6.04 24.10 22.36
C ASP A 12 5.36 23.69 21.05
N ALA A 13 5.36 24.59 20.05
CA ALA A 13 4.83 24.30 18.71
C ALA A 13 5.70 23.30 17.93
N TYR A 14 7.03 23.30 18.16
CA TYR A 14 7.95 22.34 17.55
C TYR A 14 7.83 20.95 18.18
N ASN A 15 7.58 20.88 19.48
CA ASN A 15 7.36 19.60 20.19
C ASN A 15 5.99 18.98 19.88
N LEU A 16 4.95 19.78 19.63
CA LEU A 16 3.63 19.29 19.23
C LEU A 16 3.64 18.64 17.82
N LYS A 17 4.55 19.06 16.93
CA LYS A 17 4.67 18.52 15.57
C LYS A 17 5.25 17.10 15.52
N ARG A 18 6.03 16.70 16.54
CA ARG A 18 6.59 15.33 16.65
C ARG A 18 5.60 14.32 17.22
N HIS A 19 4.64 14.76 18.04
CA HIS A 19 3.60 13.87 18.58
C HIS A 19 2.52 13.47 17.55
N ASN A 20 2.34 14.26 16.47
CA ASN A 20 1.36 13.95 15.42
C ASN A 20 1.82 12.85 14.44
N THR A 21 3.12 12.53 14.40
CA THR A 21 3.65 11.45 13.56
C THR A 21 3.20 10.06 14.03
N PHE A 22 2.97 9.88 15.33
CA PHE A 22 2.51 8.62 15.91
C PHE A 22 1.04 8.36 15.60
N ALA A 23 0.18 9.38 15.72
CA ALA A 23 -1.24 9.26 15.40
C ALA A 23 -1.46 8.97 13.90
N GLY A 24 -0.72 9.62 13.00
CA GLY A 24 -0.78 9.35 11.56
C GLY A 24 -0.33 7.92 11.21
N LYS A 25 0.76 7.44 11.82
CA LYS A 25 1.27 6.08 11.61
C LYS A 25 0.34 5.01 12.20
N LEU A 26 -0.26 5.27 13.37
CA LEU A 26 -1.22 4.39 14.01
C LEU A 26 -2.55 4.36 13.26
N THR A 27 -3.09 5.50 12.84
CA THR A 27 -4.33 5.56 12.03
C THR A 27 -4.15 4.94 10.65
N TYR A 28 -2.98 5.13 10.02
CA TYR A 28 -2.63 4.42 8.78
C TYR A 28 -2.53 2.91 9.00
N ALA A 29 -1.82 2.46 10.05
CA ALA A 29 -1.72 1.04 10.40
C ALA A 29 -3.08 0.41 10.79
N LEU A 30 -4.01 1.20 11.33
CA LEU A 30 -5.39 0.77 11.61
C LEU A 30 -6.24 0.70 10.33
N ARG A 31 -6.04 1.60 9.36
CA ARG A 31 -6.71 1.54 8.04
C ARG A 31 -6.18 0.39 7.19
N THR A 32 -4.87 0.22 7.07
CA THR A 32 -4.29 -0.87 6.27
C THR A 32 -4.57 -2.25 6.86
N LYS A 33 -4.80 -2.34 8.18
CA LYS A 33 -5.32 -3.55 8.84
C LYS A 33 -6.68 -4.01 8.33
N THR A 34 -7.43 -3.21 7.56
CA THR A 34 -8.73 -3.64 7.00
C THR A 34 -8.60 -4.37 5.67
N ILE A 35 -7.48 -4.21 4.93
CA ILE A 35 -7.32 -4.88 3.64
C ILE A 35 -6.70 -6.26 3.89
N ASN A 36 -7.52 -7.30 3.77
CA ASN A 36 -7.10 -8.69 3.92
C ASN A 36 -7.13 -9.40 2.56
N VAL A 37 -5.99 -9.42 1.86
CA VAL A 37 -5.87 -10.03 0.52
C VAL A 37 -6.29 -11.50 0.52
N LYS A 38 -5.93 -12.25 1.56
CA LYS A 38 -6.29 -13.66 1.67
C LYS A 38 -7.80 -13.85 1.77
N GLU A 39 -8.48 -13.02 2.55
CA GLU A 39 -9.93 -13.07 2.69
C GLU A 39 -10.62 -12.73 1.38
N ILE A 40 -10.22 -11.63 0.73
CA ILE A 40 -10.74 -11.20 -0.58
C ILE A 40 -10.59 -12.32 -1.63
N LEU A 41 -9.43 -12.99 -1.68
CA LEU A 41 -9.23 -14.10 -2.61
C LEU A 41 -10.05 -15.34 -2.22
N CYS A 42 -10.27 -15.59 -0.93
CA CYS A 42 -11.03 -16.76 -0.47
C CYS A 42 -12.55 -16.62 -0.62
N THR A 43 -13.09 -15.38 -0.64
CA THR A 43 -14.50 -15.12 -0.92
C THR A 43 -14.83 -15.24 -2.41
N ASN A 44 -13.84 -15.00 -3.29
CA ASN A 44 -13.97 -15.18 -4.72
C ASN A 44 -13.68 -16.63 -5.17
N ILE A 45 -14.53 -17.20 -6.03
CA ILE A 45 -14.38 -18.59 -6.52
C ILE A 45 -13.06 -18.79 -7.27
N GLN A 46 -12.70 -17.87 -8.16
CA GLN A 46 -11.45 -17.93 -8.93
C GLN A 46 -10.24 -17.67 -8.05
N GLY A 47 -10.33 -16.72 -7.12
CA GLY A 47 -9.29 -16.45 -6.13
C GLY A 47 -8.97 -17.69 -5.28
N LYS A 48 -10.01 -18.37 -4.79
CA LYS A 48 -9.87 -19.62 -4.03
C LYS A 48 -9.21 -20.73 -4.84
N ALA A 49 -9.56 -20.85 -6.13
CA ALA A 49 -8.93 -21.80 -7.03
C ALA A 49 -7.43 -21.51 -7.22
N ILE A 50 -7.06 -20.22 -7.35
CA ILE A 50 -5.64 -19.81 -7.45
C ILE A 50 -4.88 -20.14 -6.18
N VAL A 51 -5.42 -19.77 -5.00
CA VAL A 51 -4.78 -20.09 -3.70
C VAL A 51 -4.54 -21.58 -3.56
N LYS A 52 -5.53 -22.41 -3.92
CA LYS A 52 -5.41 -23.88 -3.87
C LYS A 52 -4.39 -24.42 -4.88
N SER A 53 -4.38 -23.89 -6.10
CA SER A 53 -3.40 -24.26 -7.13
C SER A 53 -1.98 -23.94 -6.68
N TYR A 54 -1.76 -22.74 -6.14
CA TYR A 54 -0.47 -22.33 -5.62
C TYR A 54 0.02 -23.21 -4.46
N GLN A 55 -0.86 -23.62 -3.56
CA GLN A 55 -0.49 -24.54 -2.47
C GLN A 55 0.14 -25.83 -2.98
N LYS A 56 -0.33 -26.34 -4.13
CA LYS A 56 0.16 -27.55 -4.78
C LYS A 56 1.42 -27.31 -5.63
N HIS A 57 1.47 -26.22 -6.38
CA HIS A 57 2.48 -26.00 -7.42
C HIS A 57 3.56 -24.96 -7.07
N LYS A 58 3.37 -24.21 -5.99
CA LYS A 58 4.27 -23.15 -5.47
C LYS A 58 4.68 -22.09 -6.51
N SER A 59 3.84 -21.88 -7.51
CA SER A 59 4.06 -20.90 -8.58
C SER A 59 2.74 -20.34 -9.07
N LEU A 60 2.77 -19.09 -9.53
CA LEU A 60 1.65 -18.46 -10.23
C LEU A 60 1.96 -18.33 -11.72
N SER A 61 0.93 -18.55 -12.54
CA SER A 61 0.98 -18.20 -13.95
C SER A 61 0.73 -16.70 -14.14
N ARG A 62 1.10 -16.16 -15.29
CA ARG A 62 0.80 -14.76 -15.65
C ARG A 62 -0.70 -14.47 -15.54
N GLN A 63 -1.54 -15.40 -15.99
CA GLN A 63 -3.00 -15.28 -15.94
C GLN A 63 -3.50 -15.25 -14.49
N SER A 64 -2.96 -16.11 -13.61
CA SER A 64 -3.32 -16.09 -12.19
C SER A 64 -2.91 -14.77 -11.51
N ARG A 65 -1.74 -14.21 -11.84
CA ARG A 65 -1.31 -12.91 -11.32
C ARG A 65 -2.27 -11.80 -11.72
N MET A 66 -2.63 -11.72 -13.00
CA MET A 66 -3.60 -10.74 -13.49
C MET A 66 -4.94 -10.88 -12.76
N LEU A 67 -5.43 -12.11 -12.62
CA LEU A 67 -6.72 -12.35 -11.99
C LEU A 67 -6.72 -12.03 -10.49
N ILE A 68 -5.60 -12.26 -9.78
CA ILE A 68 -5.43 -11.82 -8.39
C ILE A 68 -5.62 -10.31 -8.29
N VAL A 69 -4.94 -9.54 -9.15
CA VAL A 69 -5.03 -8.07 -9.15
C VAL A 69 -6.46 -7.61 -9.46
N ASP A 70 -7.09 -8.18 -10.48
CA ASP A 70 -8.46 -7.82 -10.87
C ASP A 70 -9.47 -8.09 -9.74
N ILE A 71 -9.38 -9.26 -9.08
CA ILE A 71 -10.25 -9.61 -7.96
C ILE A 71 -10.08 -8.61 -6.80
N ILE A 72 -8.83 -8.33 -6.42
CA ILE A 72 -8.54 -7.43 -5.30
C ILE A 72 -9.05 -6.02 -5.60
N LEU A 73 -8.74 -5.47 -6.78
CA LEU A 73 -9.16 -4.13 -7.15
C LEU A 73 -10.68 -4.02 -7.27
N THR A 74 -11.34 -5.03 -7.85
CA THR A 74 -12.80 -5.05 -7.97
C THR A 74 -13.46 -4.99 -6.59
N GLU A 75 -13.01 -5.82 -5.65
CA GLU A 75 -13.55 -5.84 -4.29
C GLU A 75 -13.35 -4.50 -3.58
N LEU A 76 -12.14 -3.93 -3.64
CA LEU A 76 -11.83 -2.66 -2.98
C LEU A 76 -12.59 -1.47 -3.57
N LEU A 77 -12.78 -1.43 -4.89
CA LEU A 77 -13.55 -0.39 -5.56
C LEU A 77 -15.05 -0.49 -5.25
N ASN A 78 -15.58 -1.71 -5.10
CA ASN A 78 -16.96 -1.92 -4.71
C ASN A 78 -17.25 -1.49 -3.26
N GLN A 79 -16.25 -1.55 -2.38
CA GLN A 79 -16.37 -1.12 -0.98
C GLN A 79 -16.31 0.41 -0.80
N THR A 80 -16.26 1.21 -1.89
CA THR A 80 -16.13 2.68 -1.85
C THR A 80 -14.92 3.19 -1.04
N ILE A 81 -13.88 2.36 -0.94
CA ILE A 81 -12.66 2.71 -0.19
C ILE A 81 -11.80 3.68 -1.03
N HIS A 82 -11.39 4.79 -0.43
CA HIS A 82 -10.39 5.67 -1.03
C HIS A 82 -8.97 5.12 -0.87
N LEU A 83 -8.47 4.49 -1.93
CA LEU A 83 -7.10 3.96 -2.01
C LEU A 83 -6.06 5.07 -2.20
N LYS A 84 -4.96 4.98 -1.47
CA LYS A 84 -3.76 5.84 -1.56
C LYS A 84 -2.57 5.02 -2.07
N ASN A 85 -1.51 5.70 -2.53
CA ASN A 85 -0.28 5.05 -3.01
C ASN A 85 0.28 4.01 -2.04
N ASP A 86 0.25 4.30 -0.74
CA ASP A 86 0.77 3.40 0.28
C ASP A 86 -0.11 2.14 0.44
N ASP A 87 -1.41 2.21 0.14
CA ASP A 87 -2.31 1.03 0.17
C ASP A 87 -1.92 0.04 -0.93
N PHE A 88 -1.51 0.52 -2.10
CA PHE A 88 -1.07 -0.36 -3.20
C PHE A 88 0.25 -1.07 -2.86
N LEU A 89 1.18 -0.39 -2.18
CA LEU A 89 2.39 -1.02 -1.68
C LEU A 89 2.04 -2.10 -0.65
N TYR A 90 1.16 -1.77 0.30
CA TYR A 90 0.70 -2.74 1.31
C TYR A 90 0.01 -3.96 0.67
N ILE A 91 -0.86 -3.76 -0.32
CA ILE A 91 -1.50 -4.85 -1.07
C ILE A 91 -0.44 -5.73 -1.74
N ALA A 92 0.55 -5.14 -2.39
CA ALA A 92 1.63 -5.90 -3.03
C ALA A 92 2.43 -6.72 -2.01
N GLU A 93 2.73 -6.17 -0.83
CA GLU A 93 3.36 -6.90 0.26
C GLU A 93 2.49 -8.05 0.78
N GLU A 94 1.18 -7.86 0.93
CA GLU A 94 0.24 -8.91 1.34
C GLU A 94 0.13 -10.03 0.30
N ILE A 95 0.18 -9.69 -1.00
CA ILE A 95 0.24 -10.68 -2.08
C ILE A 95 1.52 -11.52 -1.96
N VAL A 96 2.69 -10.90 -1.79
CA VAL A 96 3.97 -11.62 -1.63
C VAL A 96 3.99 -12.47 -0.36
N LYS A 97 3.39 -12.00 0.74
CA LYS A 97 3.22 -12.82 1.96
C LYS A 97 2.38 -14.07 1.70
N LEU A 98 1.33 -13.96 0.88
CA LEU A 98 0.47 -15.09 0.53
C LEU A 98 1.10 -16.02 -0.52
N PHE A 99 1.92 -15.46 -1.41
CA PHE A 99 2.60 -16.14 -2.52
C PHE A 99 4.12 -15.84 -2.49
N PRO A 100 4.90 -16.52 -1.64
CA PRO A 100 6.32 -16.17 -1.42
C PRO A 100 7.27 -16.32 -2.62
N THR A 101 6.83 -16.88 -3.76
CA THR A 101 7.64 -16.92 -4.98
C THR A 101 7.47 -15.70 -5.87
N GLU A 102 6.60 -14.76 -5.46
CA GLU A 102 6.37 -13.50 -6.15
C GLU A 102 7.24 -12.38 -5.59
N ASP A 103 7.35 -11.30 -6.37
CA ASP A 103 8.13 -10.11 -5.99
C ASP A 103 7.23 -8.87 -5.95
N THR A 104 7.45 -7.98 -4.98
CA THR A 104 6.64 -6.77 -4.78
C THR A 104 6.65 -5.86 -6.01
N SER A 105 7.77 -5.80 -6.76
CA SER A 105 7.89 -5.01 -8.00
C SER A 105 6.98 -5.50 -9.13
N THR A 106 6.47 -6.73 -9.04
CA THR A 106 5.48 -7.29 -9.98
C THR A 106 4.12 -6.60 -9.84
N TYR A 107 3.78 -6.16 -8.63
CA TYR A 107 2.45 -5.67 -8.29
C TYR A 107 2.41 -4.19 -7.94
N TYR A 108 3.55 -3.59 -7.65
CA TYR A 108 3.64 -2.19 -7.27
C TYR A 108 4.79 -1.48 -7.99
N ILE A 109 4.44 -0.38 -8.64
CA ILE A 109 5.40 0.57 -9.20
C ILE A 109 5.30 1.86 -8.38
N PRO A 110 6.40 2.32 -7.76
CA PRO A 110 6.37 3.51 -6.93
C PRO A 110 6.00 4.76 -7.74
N PRO A 111 5.28 5.72 -7.15
CA PRO A 111 4.90 6.94 -7.84
C PRO A 111 6.14 7.75 -8.24
N ILE A 112 6.21 8.13 -9.51
CA ILE A 112 7.31 8.94 -10.04
C ILE A 112 6.97 10.41 -9.84
N SER A 113 7.87 11.16 -9.18
CA SER A 113 7.70 12.59 -9.04
C SER A 113 7.77 13.28 -10.41
N LYS A 114 6.95 14.32 -10.63
CA LYS A 114 6.91 15.06 -11.92
C LYS A 114 8.28 15.60 -12.36
N LYS A 115 9.16 15.90 -11.39
CA LYS A 115 10.54 16.36 -11.65
C LYS A 115 11.43 15.27 -12.25
N ASN A 116 11.12 14.00 -12.02
CA ASN A 116 11.94 12.86 -12.44
C ASN A 116 11.39 12.14 -13.69
N ILE A 117 10.26 12.57 -14.24
CA ILE A 117 9.61 11.95 -15.41
C ILE A 117 10.51 11.98 -16.66
N ALA A 118 11.30 13.05 -16.86
CA ALA A 118 12.17 13.19 -18.03
C ALA A 118 13.24 12.09 -18.11
N ASN A 119 13.81 11.69 -16.96
CA ASN A 119 14.84 10.66 -16.89
C ASN A 119 14.26 9.24 -17.04
N TRP A 120 13.04 9.00 -16.55
CA TRP A 120 12.39 7.69 -16.63
C TRP A 120 11.97 7.29 -18.06
N LYS A 121 11.62 8.27 -18.90
CA LYS A 121 11.24 8.01 -20.30
C LYS A 121 12.41 7.50 -21.14
N ILE A 122 13.64 7.89 -20.80
CA ILE A 122 14.84 7.53 -21.56
C ILE A 122 15.27 6.09 -21.20
N SER A 123 15.16 5.66 -19.95
CA SER A 123 15.65 4.33 -19.54
C SER A 123 14.78 3.14 -19.90
N ASN A 124 13.50 3.34 -20.25
CA ASN A 124 12.52 2.26 -20.49
C ASN A 124 12.07 2.11 -21.96
N PHE A 125 12.56 2.97 -22.87
CA PHE A 125 12.19 2.97 -24.29
C PHE A 125 13.40 2.93 -25.25
N THR A 126 14.62 2.68 -24.72
CA THR A 126 15.82 2.33 -25.50
C THR A 126 16.31 0.97 -25.05
#